data_AF-A0A812TID2-F1
#
_entry.id   AF-A0A812TID2-F1
#
_cell.length_a   1.000
_cell.length_b   1.000
_cell.length_c   1.000
_cell.angle_alpha   90.00
_cell.angle_beta   90.00
_cell.angle_gamma   90.00
#
_symmetry.space_group_name_H-M   'P 1'
#
loop_
_entity.id
_entity.type
_entity.pdbx_description
1 polymer ?
#
loop_
_entity_poly.entity_id
_entity_poly.type
_entity_poly.pdbx_seq_one_letter_code
_entity_poly.pdbx_strand_id
1 'polypeptide(L)'
;MKELSRLQDNIETFPNKEAKAVIEEELGQPVSELFSSFSEEPIAAASLAQVYRATLKTGEEVAVKVQRPGALSTISKDLYVLRRLADVMQPLIRRFTADETDYIALTETFAEGLYTELDFRNEALNAIRMEELLRESLEPEALERIVIPGPLMSLTKRRVMLSKWVNGVKLSTLPAQEIRELISVGQEVFLTQLLDIGFFHGDPHPGNLLKITEGPDAGKLCLLDFGLVAQVPREDRELIISAVVHLGTQNWEALIADFQQLRFLAPDVDQASLVPILQRVLGPYLRGGGAQAFKNANFQALTQDLLKVNLEVKFSIPPYVSLLARSVATLEGVALQGDPQYQIVAMAYPFVVRRLLQNSNRRSFAALRELLYDPKTRRMRPQRLATLLQASLGVVAGASEGSRSGFIDFDAVPEEGAPAKDVVRFLLSPAARNLRPLLNAELAYGLDLVLRRTSRRVRTTLQDLLQPRLPLLGRLPAPPAPPLLVPVPRNIEGTGAELFDKGLAVLPAEDILDAVLPPLGTVEDVDFGTFRDAFQGLGIDIGNLEDLVPGVLRAAVRAVLGNGESAELAEALRQALGAEFRETLASEVLASITEELLRTWRARLAAMDALQ
;
A
#
# COMPACT_ATOMS: atom_id res chain seq x y z
N MET A 1 22.88 4.20 -24.86
CA MET A 1 22.60 2.96 -24.12
C MET A 1 23.50 1.79 -24.52
N LYS A 2 23.64 1.41 -25.81
CA LYS A 2 24.51 0.27 -26.21
C LYS A 2 25.97 0.37 -25.75
N GLU A 3 26.59 1.55 -25.80
CA GLU A 3 27.97 1.73 -25.32
C GLU A 3 28.08 1.83 -23.78
N LEU A 4 27.02 2.23 -23.07
CA LEU A 4 26.97 2.18 -21.59
C LEU A 4 26.79 0.75 -21.08
N SER A 5 26.03 -0.08 -21.80
CA SER A 5 25.89 -1.51 -21.50
C SER A 5 27.20 -2.27 -21.71
N ARG A 6 28.02 -1.89 -22.72
CA ARG A 6 29.39 -2.43 -22.88
C ARG A 6 30.33 -2.08 -21.73
N LEU A 7 30.15 -0.91 -21.12
CA LEU A 7 30.89 -0.46 -19.93
C LEU A 7 30.47 -1.21 -18.65
N GLN A 8 29.26 -1.76 -18.59
CA GLN A 8 28.77 -2.52 -17.45
C GLN A 8 29.20 -3.99 -17.49
N ASP A 9 29.29 -4.59 -18.67
CA ASP A 9 29.53 -6.03 -18.82
C ASP A 9 31.00 -6.42 -19.10
N ASN A 10 31.89 -5.49 -19.48
CA ASN A 10 33.30 -5.75 -19.79
C ASN A 10 34.25 -4.74 -19.14
N ILE A 11 34.26 -4.68 -17.81
CA ILE A 11 35.24 -3.87 -17.07
C ILE A 11 36.55 -4.65 -16.99
N GLU A 12 37.65 -4.05 -17.46
CA GLU A 12 38.97 -4.68 -17.43
C GLU A 12 39.38 -5.07 -16.01
N THR A 13 39.85 -6.31 -15.89
CA THR A 13 40.39 -6.84 -14.65
C THR A 13 41.79 -6.27 -14.40
N PHE A 14 42.09 -5.84 -13.17
CA PHE A 14 43.44 -5.60 -12.69
C PHE A 14 44.14 -6.93 -12.31
N PRO A 15 45.49 -6.95 -12.25
CA PRO A 15 46.25 -8.19 -12.04
C PRO A 15 45.94 -8.88 -10.70
N ASN A 16 45.78 -10.20 -10.72
CA ASN A 16 45.49 -11.00 -9.51
C ASN A 16 46.56 -10.89 -8.42
N LYS A 17 47.81 -10.60 -8.82
CA LYS A 17 48.90 -10.35 -7.86
C LYS A 17 48.63 -9.10 -7.01
N GLU A 18 48.08 -8.05 -7.61
CA GLU A 18 47.72 -6.83 -6.89
C GLU A 18 46.49 -7.07 -6.00
N ALA A 19 45.51 -7.84 -6.47
CA ALA A 19 44.35 -8.23 -5.66
C ALA A 19 44.78 -8.98 -4.38
N LYS A 20 45.64 -9.99 -4.53
CA LYS A 20 46.18 -10.75 -3.39
C LYS A 20 46.96 -9.86 -2.44
N ALA A 21 47.78 -8.94 -2.95
CA ALA A 21 48.51 -7.99 -2.11
C ALA A 21 47.57 -7.10 -1.27
N VAL A 22 46.45 -6.62 -1.85
CA VAL A 22 45.44 -5.83 -1.11
C VAL A 22 44.78 -6.68 -0.02
N ILE A 23 44.46 -7.94 -0.30
CA ILE A 23 43.91 -8.88 0.70
C ILE A 23 44.88 -9.06 1.87
N GLU A 24 46.15 -9.34 1.57
CA GLU A 24 47.18 -9.59 2.59
C GLU A 24 47.46 -8.34 3.42
N GLU A 25 47.45 -7.16 2.80
CA GLU A 25 47.63 -5.88 3.47
C GLU A 25 46.48 -5.56 4.45
N GLU A 26 45.23 -5.73 4.03
CA GLU A 26 44.06 -5.41 4.86
C GLU A 26 43.80 -6.44 5.97
N LEU A 27 44.05 -7.72 5.69
CA LEU A 27 43.78 -8.82 6.63
C LEU A 27 45.01 -9.21 7.48
N GLY A 28 46.20 -8.72 7.11
CA GLY A 28 47.44 -8.94 7.86
C GLY A 28 47.98 -10.37 7.81
N GLN A 29 47.49 -11.20 6.88
CA GLN A 29 47.86 -12.61 6.73
C GLN A 29 47.96 -12.98 5.24
N PRO A 30 48.87 -13.90 4.86
CA PRO A 30 48.95 -14.42 3.51
C PRO A 30 47.63 -15.07 3.04
N VAL A 31 47.30 -14.94 1.76
CA VAL A 31 46.08 -15.56 1.18
C VAL A 31 46.08 -17.08 1.39
N SER A 32 47.24 -17.73 1.36
CA SER A 32 47.41 -19.16 1.58
C SER A 32 47.11 -19.62 3.02
N GLU A 33 47.20 -18.73 4.00
CA GLU A 33 46.86 -18.99 5.40
C GLU A 33 45.37 -18.81 5.66
N LEU A 34 44.75 -17.80 5.04
CA LEU A 34 43.33 -17.48 5.17
C LEU A 34 42.42 -18.50 4.46
N PHE A 35 42.82 -18.95 3.26
CA PHE A 35 41.98 -19.76 2.38
C PHE A 35 42.57 -21.15 2.12
N SER A 36 41.71 -22.16 2.08
CA SER A 36 42.04 -23.51 1.60
C SER A 36 42.05 -23.57 0.08
N SER A 37 41.18 -22.80 -0.58
CA SER A 37 41.14 -22.61 -2.03
C SER A 37 40.84 -21.14 -2.36
N PHE A 38 41.42 -20.62 -3.45
CA PHE A 38 41.17 -19.27 -3.93
C PHE A 38 41.23 -19.28 -5.46
N SER A 39 40.22 -18.73 -6.13
CA SER A 39 40.13 -18.78 -7.60
C SER A 39 41.30 -18.03 -8.25
N GLU A 40 41.88 -18.62 -9.30
CA GLU A 40 42.99 -17.98 -10.01
C GLU A 40 42.53 -16.72 -10.75
N GLU A 41 41.33 -16.76 -11.33
CA GLU A 41 40.67 -15.65 -12.02
C GLU A 41 39.51 -15.09 -11.19
N PRO A 42 39.20 -13.78 -11.33
CA PRO A 42 38.02 -13.20 -10.73
C PRO A 42 36.75 -13.74 -11.40
N ILE A 43 35.71 -14.01 -10.60
CA ILE A 43 34.41 -14.49 -11.10
C ILE A 43 33.57 -13.33 -11.64
N ALA A 44 33.75 -12.14 -11.08
CA ALA A 44 33.10 -10.92 -11.54
C ALA A 44 34.02 -9.71 -11.39
N ALA A 45 33.85 -8.74 -12.28
CA ALA A 45 34.48 -7.42 -12.20
C ALA A 45 33.39 -6.35 -12.16
N ALA A 46 33.53 -5.42 -11.23
CA ALA A 46 32.72 -4.22 -11.09
C ALA A 46 33.60 -2.98 -11.30
N SER A 47 32.99 -1.80 -11.35
CA SER A 47 33.67 -0.51 -11.55
C SER A 47 34.82 -0.29 -10.56
N LEU A 48 34.59 -0.57 -9.29
CA LEU A 48 35.53 -0.31 -8.19
C LEU A 48 36.17 -1.57 -7.61
N ALA A 49 35.76 -2.76 -8.03
CA ALA A 49 36.12 -4.00 -7.36
C ALA A 49 36.19 -5.21 -8.28
N GLN A 50 36.86 -6.27 -7.80
CA GLN A 50 36.75 -7.63 -8.35
C GLN A 50 36.26 -8.59 -7.28
N VAL A 51 35.57 -9.64 -7.70
CA VAL A 51 35.06 -10.68 -6.81
C VAL A 51 35.72 -12.01 -7.14
N TYR A 52 36.30 -12.65 -6.14
CA TYR A 52 36.90 -13.98 -6.23
C TYR A 52 36.07 -14.99 -5.45
N ARG A 53 36.06 -16.25 -5.89
CA ARG A 53 35.52 -17.36 -5.10
C ARG A 53 36.65 -17.95 -4.28
N ALA A 54 36.41 -18.17 -2.99
CA ALA A 54 37.38 -18.79 -2.11
C ALA A 54 36.70 -19.73 -1.12
N THR A 55 37.47 -20.63 -0.54
CA THR A 55 37.04 -21.46 0.59
C THR A 55 37.92 -21.13 1.77
N LEU A 56 37.35 -20.76 2.91
CA LEU A 56 38.10 -20.53 4.15
C LEU A 56 38.74 -21.83 4.63
N LYS A 57 39.75 -21.75 5.51
CA LYS A 57 40.30 -22.95 6.19
C LYS A 57 39.27 -23.68 7.05
N THR A 58 38.22 -22.97 7.49
CA THR A 58 37.07 -23.54 8.21
C THR A 58 36.18 -24.40 7.31
N GLY A 59 36.34 -24.34 5.99
CA GLY A 59 35.55 -25.09 5.00
C GLY A 59 34.40 -24.30 4.38
N GLU A 60 34.12 -23.09 4.88
CA GLU A 60 33.05 -22.24 4.34
C GLU A 60 33.44 -21.61 2.99
N GLU A 61 32.54 -21.66 2.01
CA GLU A 61 32.71 -20.97 0.74
C GLU A 61 32.30 -19.50 0.84
N VAL A 62 33.16 -18.61 0.33
CA VAL A 62 32.99 -17.17 0.42
C VAL A 62 33.25 -16.47 -0.93
N ALA A 63 32.54 -15.37 -1.15
CA ALA A 63 32.89 -14.38 -2.14
C ALA A 63 33.82 -13.35 -1.51
N VAL A 64 34.95 -13.07 -2.15
CA VAL A 64 35.96 -12.09 -1.71
C VAL A 64 35.94 -10.91 -2.68
N LYS A 65 35.30 -9.81 -2.27
CA LYS A 65 35.26 -8.54 -3.01
C LYS A 65 36.49 -7.71 -2.65
N VAL A 66 37.33 -7.39 -3.63
CA VAL A 66 38.60 -6.66 -3.47
C VAL A 66 38.54 -5.35 -4.26
N GLN A 67 38.84 -4.24 -3.59
CA GLN A 67 38.84 -2.93 -4.22
C GLN A 67 40.00 -2.79 -5.20
N ARG A 68 39.75 -2.09 -6.31
CA ARG A 68 40.77 -1.77 -7.31
C ARG A 68 41.92 -0.99 -6.64
N PRO A 69 43.17 -1.44 -6.79
CA PRO A 69 44.34 -0.75 -6.26
C PRO A 69 44.39 0.71 -6.74
N GLY A 70 44.62 1.64 -5.81
CA GLY A 70 44.70 3.06 -6.12
C GLY A 70 43.36 3.77 -6.41
N ALA A 71 42.21 3.09 -6.34
CA ALA A 71 40.90 3.67 -6.63
C ALA A 71 40.65 4.98 -5.87
N LEU A 72 40.95 5.01 -4.57
CA LEU A 72 40.82 6.22 -3.74
C LEU A 72 41.61 7.40 -4.28
N SER A 73 42.84 7.18 -4.75
CA SER A 73 43.71 8.25 -5.27
C SER A 73 43.19 8.79 -6.60
N THR A 74 42.78 7.89 -7.51
CA THR A 74 42.22 8.26 -8.81
C THR A 74 40.92 9.05 -8.64
N ILE A 75 39.97 8.52 -7.86
CA ILE A 75 38.68 9.17 -7.61
C ILE A 75 38.86 10.53 -6.94
N SER A 76 39.76 10.63 -5.96
CA SER A 76 40.03 11.92 -5.29
C SER A 76 40.58 12.98 -6.25
N LYS A 77 41.42 12.58 -7.22
CA LYS A 77 41.92 13.49 -8.27
C LYS A 77 40.81 13.91 -9.22
N ASP A 78 39.97 12.97 -9.66
CA ASP A 78 38.86 13.25 -10.57
C ASP A 78 37.84 14.20 -9.93
N LEU A 79 37.48 13.95 -8.67
CA LEU A 79 36.60 14.82 -7.90
C LEU A 79 37.18 16.21 -7.69
N TYR A 80 38.50 16.32 -7.46
CA TYR A 80 39.18 17.61 -7.37
C TYR A 80 39.05 18.40 -8.69
N VAL A 81 39.27 17.75 -9.83
CA VAL A 81 39.13 18.38 -11.15
C VAL A 81 37.68 18.80 -11.41
N LEU A 82 36.72 17.93 -11.14
CA LEU A 82 35.29 18.22 -11.31
C LEU A 82 34.84 19.39 -10.43
N ARG A 83 35.26 19.42 -9.16
CA ARG A 83 34.95 20.52 -8.25
C ARG A 83 35.49 21.84 -8.78
N ARG A 84 36.73 21.84 -9.28
CA ARG A 84 37.35 23.04 -9.86
C ARG A 84 36.68 23.51 -11.13
N LEU A 85 36.22 22.59 -11.97
CA LEU A 85 35.42 22.92 -13.14
C LEU A 85 34.08 23.54 -12.72
N ALA A 86 33.40 22.97 -11.71
CA ALA A 86 32.14 23.51 -11.19
C ALA A 86 32.30 24.95 -10.68
N ASP A 87 33.39 25.28 -9.99
CA ASP A 87 33.67 26.64 -9.52
C ASP A 87 33.82 27.66 -10.65
N VAL A 88 34.35 27.24 -11.79
CA VAL A 88 34.54 28.12 -12.97
C VAL A 88 33.26 28.22 -13.78
N MET A 89 32.56 27.10 -13.96
CA MET A 89 31.38 26.99 -14.82
C MET A 89 30.14 27.58 -14.18
N GLN A 90 29.92 27.40 -12.88
CA GLN A 90 28.70 27.87 -12.22
C GLN A 90 28.48 29.40 -12.34
N PRO A 91 29.48 30.28 -12.11
CA PRO A 91 29.33 31.71 -12.36
C PRO A 91 29.11 32.05 -13.84
N LEU A 92 29.72 31.28 -14.75
CA LEU A 92 29.59 31.48 -16.19
C LEU A 92 28.18 31.12 -16.67
N ILE A 93 27.66 29.97 -16.24
CA ILE A 93 26.31 29.50 -16.55
C ILE A 93 25.29 30.50 -16.02
N ARG A 94 25.37 30.89 -14.73
CA ARG A 94 24.47 31.89 -14.13
C ARG A 94 24.49 33.25 -14.83
N ARG A 95 25.58 33.57 -15.55
CA ARG A 95 25.70 34.81 -16.32
C ARG A 95 25.00 34.74 -17.69
N PHE A 96 24.89 33.55 -18.28
CA PHE A 96 24.39 33.36 -19.65
C PHE A 96 23.08 32.56 -19.73
N THR A 97 22.62 31.96 -18.64
CA THR A 97 21.37 31.19 -18.56
C THR A 97 20.59 31.54 -17.29
N ALA A 98 19.30 31.23 -17.27
CA ALA A 98 18.44 31.35 -16.08
C ALA A 98 18.54 30.13 -15.13
N ASP A 99 19.61 29.34 -15.27
CA ASP A 99 19.81 28.12 -14.49
C ASP A 99 20.37 28.46 -13.09
N GLU A 100 19.59 28.11 -12.06
CA GLU A 100 19.93 28.33 -10.65
C GLU A 100 20.55 27.09 -9.99
N THR A 101 20.81 26.03 -10.74
CA THR A 101 21.41 24.78 -10.24
C THR A 101 22.73 25.05 -9.52
N ASP A 102 22.89 24.46 -8.34
CA ASP A 102 24.14 24.51 -7.57
C ASP A 102 25.03 23.32 -7.94
N TYR A 103 25.84 23.51 -8.99
CA TYR A 103 26.76 22.51 -9.51
C TYR A 103 27.84 22.12 -8.49
N ILE A 104 28.21 23.05 -7.63
CA ILE A 104 29.13 22.82 -6.52
C ILE A 104 28.50 21.82 -5.53
N ALA A 105 27.31 22.13 -5.02
CA ALA A 105 26.62 21.25 -4.07
C ALA A 105 26.33 19.86 -4.68
N LEU A 106 26.01 19.81 -5.97
CA LEU A 106 25.82 18.56 -6.70
C LEU A 106 27.11 17.74 -6.76
N THR A 107 28.25 18.37 -7.03
CA THR A 107 29.56 17.70 -7.08
C THR A 107 29.97 17.19 -5.69
N GLU A 108 29.68 17.94 -4.63
CA GLU A 108 29.96 17.53 -3.24
C GLU A 108 29.09 16.34 -2.84
N THR A 109 27.80 16.36 -3.18
CA THR A 109 26.89 15.22 -2.95
C THR A 109 27.35 13.96 -3.69
N PHE A 110 27.80 14.13 -4.94
CA PHE A 110 28.35 13.03 -5.73
C PHE A 110 29.66 12.47 -5.14
N ALA A 111 30.54 13.36 -4.64
CA ALA A 111 31.77 12.99 -3.97
C ALA A 111 31.51 12.15 -2.71
N GLU A 112 30.56 12.57 -1.86
CA GLU A 112 30.15 11.84 -0.67
C GLU A 112 29.67 10.41 -1.00
N GLY A 113 28.86 10.28 -2.05
CA GLY A 113 28.41 8.97 -2.55
C GLY A 113 29.58 8.06 -2.93
N LEU A 114 30.52 8.56 -3.74
CA LEU A 114 31.69 7.78 -4.16
C LEU A 114 32.61 7.39 -3.00
N TYR A 115 32.85 8.29 -2.04
CA TYR A 115 33.64 7.95 -0.86
C TYR A 115 32.96 6.92 0.03
N THR A 116 31.63 6.94 0.10
CA THR A 116 30.83 5.95 0.83
C THR A 116 30.96 4.56 0.20
N GLU A 117 30.93 4.49 -1.14
CA GLU A 117 31.08 3.25 -1.92
C GLU A 117 32.51 2.66 -1.83
N LEU A 118 33.52 3.50 -1.57
CA LEU A 118 34.92 3.08 -1.38
C LEU A 118 35.21 2.42 -0.03
N ASP A 119 34.24 2.34 0.88
CA ASP A 119 34.38 1.66 2.16
C ASP A 119 33.42 0.47 2.24
N PHE A 120 33.92 -0.73 1.94
CA PHE A 120 33.07 -1.93 1.92
C PHE A 120 32.52 -2.33 3.29
N ARG A 121 32.99 -1.72 4.39
CA ARG A 121 32.35 -1.89 5.69
C ARG A 121 30.94 -1.30 5.69
N ASN A 122 30.73 -0.19 4.97
CA ASN A 122 29.41 0.42 4.83
C ASN A 122 28.47 -0.51 4.05
N GLU A 123 28.93 -1.09 2.94
CA GLU A 123 28.18 -2.08 2.17
C GLU A 123 27.79 -3.30 3.02
N ALA A 124 28.73 -3.85 3.79
CA ALA A 124 28.44 -4.99 4.67
C ALA A 124 27.45 -4.65 5.79
N LEU A 125 27.59 -3.48 6.43
CA LEU A 125 26.64 -3.01 7.45
C LEU A 125 25.26 -2.73 6.86
N ASN A 126 25.19 -2.18 5.64
CA ASN A 126 23.93 -1.97 4.92
C ASN A 126 23.24 -3.29 4.61
N ALA A 127 23.98 -4.33 4.19
CA ALA A 127 23.42 -5.65 3.93
C ALA A 127 22.81 -6.28 5.19
N ILE A 128 23.54 -6.25 6.33
CA ILE A 128 23.03 -6.74 7.62
C ILE A 128 21.76 -5.97 8.02
N ARG A 129 21.82 -4.64 7.98
CA ARG A 129 20.70 -3.78 8.36
C ARG A 129 19.49 -4.01 7.47
N MET A 130 19.69 -4.19 6.16
CA MET A 130 18.60 -4.49 5.23
C MET A 130 17.95 -5.83 5.57
N GLU A 131 18.74 -6.86 5.83
CA GLU A 131 18.23 -8.19 6.20
C GLU A 131 17.39 -8.13 7.49
N GLU A 132 17.86 -7.39 8.50
CA GLU A 132 17.12 -7.17 9.75
C GLU A 132 15.78 -6.44 9.51
N LEU A 133 15.81 -5.34 8.75
CA LEU A 133 14.60 -4.56 8.46
C LEU A 133 13.59 -5.34 7.62
N LEU A 134 14.04 -6.12 6.65
CA LEU A 134 13.16 -6.98 5.85
C LEU A 134 12.52 -8.09 6.69
N ARG A 135 13.25 -8.65 7.66
CA ARG A 135 12.71 -9.65 8.59
C ARG A 135 11.62 -9.08 9.50
N GLU A 136 11.71 -7.79 9.85
CA GLU A 136 10.71 -7.11 10.67
C GLU A 136 9.47 -6.69 9.88
N SER A 137 9.60 -6.37 8.59
CA SER A 137 8.53 -5.80 7.78
C SER A 137 7.82 -6.78 6.84
N LEU A 138 8.49 -7.84 6.37
CA LEU A 138 7.89 -8.82 5.45
C LEU A 138 7.15 -9.93 6.18
N GLU A 139 6.08 -10.41 5.56
CA GLU A 139 5.41 -11.65 5.99
C GLU A 139 6.35 -12.85 5.84
N PRO A 140 6.22 -13.89 6.70
CA PRO A 140 7.12 -15.05 6.70
C PRO A 140 7.27 -15.72 5.32
N GLU A 141 6.16 -15.86 4.60
CA GLU A 141 6.09 -16.48 3.26
C GLU A 141 6.89 -15.69 2.22
N ALA A 142 6.87 -14.35 2.29
CA ALA A 142 7.64 -13.49 1.40
C ALA A 142 9.11 -13.50 1.77
N LEU A 143 9.42 -13.44 3.08
CA LEU A 143 10.78 -13.50 3.60
C LEU A 143 11.50 -14.80 3.20
N GLU A 144 10.79 -15.94 3.20
CA GLU A 144 11.34 -17.24 2.79
C GLU A 144 11.75 -17.28 1.30
N ARG A 145 11.27 -16.35 0.47
CA ARG A 145 11.59 -16.30 -0.97
C ARG A 145 12.83 -15.45 -1.28
N ILE A 146 13.47 -14.83 -0.28
CA ILE A 146 14.56 -13.88 -0.47
C ILE A 146 15.78 -14.30 0.35
N VAL A 147 16.97 -14.04 -0.18
CA VAL A 147 18.23 -14.25 0.53
C VAL A 147 19.13 -13.03 0.34
N ILE A 148 19.73 -12.57 1.44
CA ILE A 148 20.85 -11.62 1.42
C ILE A 148 22.06 -12.37 1.97
N PRO A 149 23.17 -12.51 1.21
CA PRO A 149 24.33 -13.24 1.69
C PRO A 149 24.97 -12.53 2.87
N GLY A 150 24.95 -13.19 4.04
CA GLY A 150 25.53 -12.64 5.26
C GLY A 150 27.02 -12.29 5.09
N PRO A 151 27.44 -11.04 5.35
CA PRO A 151 28.84 -10.65 5.32
C PRO A 151 29.60 -11.18 6.53
N LEU A 152 30.87 -11.56 6.33
CA LEU A 152 31.77 -11.97 7.40
C LEU A 152 32.47 -10.73 7.95
N MET A 153 31.82 -10.08 8.93
CA MET A 153 32.31 -8.80 9.49
C MET A 153 33.70 -8.89 10.13
N SER A 154 34.08 -10.05 10.69
CA SER A 154 35.42 -10.27 11.25
C SER A 154 36.54 -10.17 10.21
N LEU A 155 36.24 -10.50 8.95
CA LEU A 155 37.15 -10.49 7.81
C LEU A 155 36.82 -9.40 6.79
N THR A 156 35.92 -8.47 7.13
CA THR A 156 35.59 -7.33 6.28
C THR A 156 36.34 -6.08 6.78
N LYS A 157 37.03 -5.43 5.85
CA LYS A 157 37.80 -4.21 6.06
C LYS A 157 37.40 -3.17 5.01
N ARG A 158 38.14 -2.07 4.90
CA ARG A 158 37.76 -0.96 4.03
C ARG A 158 37.86 -1.33 2.55
N ARG A 159 38.92 -2.06 2.18
CA ARG A 159 39.21 -2.42 0.77
C ARG A 159 38.89 -3.87 0.41
N VAL A 160 38.46 -4.67 1.38
CA VAL A 160 38.16 -6.10 1.22
C VAL A 160 36.89 -6.46 1.98
N MET A 161 35.94 -7.11 1.31
CA MET A 161 34.71 -7.61 1.93
C MET A 161 34.51 -9.07 1.60
N LEU A 162 34.19 -9.85 2.63
CA LEU A 162 33.86 -11.25 2.50
C LEU A 162 32.37 -11.45 2.79
N SER A 163 31.71 -12.25 1.97
CA SER A 163 30.33 -12.69 2.20
C SER A 163 30.19 -14.17 1.87
N LYS A 164 29.10 -14.79 2.35
CA LYS A 164 28.76 -16.16 1.96
C LYS A 164 28.70 -16.29 0.43
N TRP A 165 29.28 -17.35 -0.10
CA TRP A 165 29.15 -17.67 -1.52
C TRP A 165 27.72 -18.13 -1.83
N VAL A 166 27.19 -17.71 -2.97
CA VAL A 166 25.87 -18.14 -3.46
C VAL A 166 25.99 -18.66 -4.88
N ASN A 167 25.54 -19.91 -5.09
CA ASN A 167 25.42 -20.51 -6.40
C ASN A 167 24.08 -20.08 -7.02
N GLY A 168 24.13 -19.19 -8.01
CA GLY A 168 22.94 -18.70 -8.66
C GLY A 168 23.19 -18.20 -10.07
N VAL A 169 22.09 -17.99 -10.79
CA VAL A 169 22.06 -17.50 -12.17
C VAL A 169 21.47 -16.10 -12.19
N LYS A 170 22.03 -15.20 -12.99
CA LYS A 170 21.54 -13.81 -13.12
C LYS A 170 20.08 -13.80 -13.56
N LEU A 171 19.25 -12.99 -12.90
CA LEU A 171 17.82 -12.91 -13.19
C LEU A 171 17.54 -12.61 -14.67
N SER A 172 18.33 -11.74 -15.30
CA SER A 172 18.19 -11.38 -16.72
C SER A 172 18.53 -12.49 -17.72
N THR A 173 19.10 -13.61 -17.26
CA THR A 173 19.48 -14.75 -18.12
C THR A 173 18.51 -15.92 -18.04
N LEU A 174 17.51 -15.83 -17.16
CA LEU A 174 16.49 -16.85 -16.97
C LEU A 174 15.44 -16.83 -18.09
N PRO A 175 14.70 -17.94 -18.29
CA PRO A 175 13.54 -17.93 -19.18
C PRO A 175 12.44 -16.99 -18.65
N ALA A 176 11.70 -16.36 -19.55
CA ALA A 176 10.71 -15.32 -19.24
C ALA A 176 9.70 -15.69 -18.14
N GLN A 177 9.28 -16.96 -18.08
CA GLN A 177 8.36 -17.47 -17.06
C GLN A 177 8.95 -17.37 -15.64
N GLU A 178 10.21 -17.77 -15.47
CA GLU A 178 10.89 -17.70 -14.18
C GLU A 178 11.18 -16.26 -13.77
N ILE A 179 11.53 -15.41 -14.76
CA ILE A 179 11.70 -13.98 -14.51
C ILE A 179 10.38 -13.42 -13.95
N ARG A 180 9.23 -13.71 -14.58
CA ARG A 180 7.91 -13.25 -14.12
C ARG A 180 7.59 -13.64 -12.67
N GLU A 181 7.91 -14.86 -12.28
CA GLU A 181 7.66 -15.37 -10.93
C GLU A 181 8.54 -14.72 -9.85
N LEU A 182 9.76 -14.32 -10.21
CA LEU A 182 10.71 -13.66 -9.31
C LEU A 182 10.59 -12.14 -9.31
N ILE A 183 10.13 -11.53 -10.40
CA ILE A 183 9.83 -10.09 -10.46
C ILE A 183 8.78 -9.72 -9.44
N SER A 184 7.73 -10.53 -9.27
CA SER A 184 6.67 -10.23 -8.29
C SER A 184 7.23 -10.20 -6.86
N VAL A 185 8.14 -11.14 -6.52
CA VAL A 185 8.87 -11.14 -5.24
C VAL A 185 9.74 -9.91 -5.12
N GLY A 186 10.58 -9.66 -6.13
CA GLY A 186 11.49 -8.51 -6.14
C GLY A 186 10.72 -7.22 -5.93
N GLN A 187 9.62 -7.03 -6.68
CA GLN A 187 8.78 -5.85 -6.56
C GLN A 187 8.20 -5.68 -5.15
N GLU A 188 7.63 -6.73 -4.56
CA GLU A 188 7.11 -6.67 -3.19
C GLU A 188 8.21 -6.19 -2.21
N VAL A 189 9.41 -6.73 -2.37
CA VAL A 189 10.58 -6.38 -1.55
C VAL A 189 11.01 -4.93 -1.76
N PHE A 190 11.16 -4.50 -3.01
CA PHE A 190 11.58 -3.13 -3.33
C PHE A 190 10.54 -2.10 -2.88
N LEU A 191 9.25 -2.39 -3.02
CA LEU A 191 8.18 -1.52 -2.54
C LEU A 191 8.12 -1.48 -1.02
N THR A 192 8.38 -2.60 -0.34
CA THR A 192 8.51 -2.66 1.13
C THR A 192 9.69 -1.81 1.61
N GLN A 193 10.86 -1.97 0.97
CA GLN A 193 12.02 -1.14 1.26
C GLN A 193 11.74 0.36 1.09
N LEU A 194 11.03 0.74 0.03
CA LEU A 194 10.73 2.13 -0.29
C LEU A 194 9.66 2.75 0.62
N LEU A 195 8.51 2.10 0.75
CA LEU A 195 7.29 2.71 1.31
C LEU A 195 7.05 2.33 2.77
N ASP A 196 7.54 1.18 3.22
CA ASP A 196 7.43 0.76 4.61
C ASP A 196 8.68 1.16 5.40
N ILE A 197 9.81 0.52 5.06
CA ILE A 197 11.07 0.61 5.80
C ILE A 197 11.69 2.01 5.64
N GLY A 198 11.75 2.51 4.41
CA GLY A 198 12.49 3.73 4.07
C GLY A 198 14.01 3.57 4.05
N PHE A 199 14.48 2.33 3.94
CA PHE A 199 15.87 1.98 3.67
C PHE A 199 15.85 1.20 2.37
N PHE A 200 16.34 1.83 1.30
CA PHE A 200 16.04 1.41 -0.08
C PHE A 200 17.30 1.15 -0.89
N HIS A 201 17.38 -0.03 -1.50
CA HIS A 201 18.46 -0.39 -2.40
C HIS A 201 18.41 0.43 -3.70
N GLY A 202 19.39 1.32 -3.86
CA GLY A 202 19.46 2.35 -4.90
C GLY A 202 20.05 1.90 -6.25
N ASP A 203 20.44 0.63 -6.39
CA ASP A 203 20.99 0.11 -7.65
C ASP A 203 20.75 -1.41 -7.85
N PRO A 204 19.48 -1.84 -8.01
CA PRO A 204 19.12 -3.23 -8.23
C PRO A 204 19.37 -3.68 -9.67
N HIS A 205 20.60 -3.46 -10.15
CA HIS A 205 21.01 -3.89 -11.48
C HIS A 205 20.80 -5.39 -11.66
N PRO A 206 20.45 -5.90 -12.86
CA PRO A 206 20.29 -7.34 -13.09
C PRO A 206 21.49 -8.21 -12.68
N GLY A 207 22.69 -7.62 -12.55
CA GLY A 207 23.86 -8.31 -11.99
C GLY A 207 23.77 -8.59 -10.48
N ASN A 208 22.98 -7.79 -9.75
CA ASN A 208 22.79 -7.86 -8.30
C ASN A 208 21.57 -8.70 -7.90
N LEU A 209 20.82 -9.22 -8.88
CA LEU A 209 19.65 -10.07 -8.67
C LEU A 209 19.93 -11.46 -9.23
N LEU A 210 20.05 -12.46 -8.35
CA LEU A 210 20.29 -13.85 -8.74
C LEU A 210 19.13 -14.75 -8.33
N LYS A 211 18.84 -15.77 -9.14
CA LYS A 211 18.09 -16.94 -8.67
C LYS A 211 19.05 -17.98 -8.15
N ILE A 212 18.88 -18.41 -6.90
CA ILE A 212 19.71 -19.47 -6.31
C ILE A 212 19.35 -20.80 -6.98
N THR A 213 20.35 -21.58 -7.42
CA THR A 213 20.14 -22.83 -8.17
C THR A 213 20.41 -24.08 -7.34
N GLU A 214 21.19 -23.97 -6.26
CA GLU A 214 21.65 -25.12 -5.48
C GLU A 214 21.51 -24.85 -3.97
N GLY A 215 21.47 -25.93 -3.18
CA GLY A 215 21.40 -25.86 -1.73
C GLY A 215 19.98 -25.68 -1.17
N PRO A 216 19.86 -25.40 0.13
CA PRO A 216 18.56 -25.30 0.82
C PRO A 216 17.72 -24.09 0.36
N ASP A 217 18.37 -23.11 -0.26
CA ASP A 217 17.77 -21.86 -0.72
C ASP A 217 17.46 -21.86 -2.23
N ALA A 218 17.53 -23.03 -2.89
CA ALA A 218 17.27 -23.14 -4.32
C ALA A 218 15.87 -22.61 -4.69
N GLY A 219 15.82 -21.80 -5.76
CA GLY A 219 14.62 -21.14 -6.24
C GLY A 219 14.35 -19.75 -5.66
N LYS A 220 15.08 -19.34 -4.60
CA LYS A 220 14.91 -18.03 -3.96
C LYS A 220 15.62 -16.91 -4.74
N LEU A 221 15.13 -15.69 -4.56
CA LEU A 221 15.74 -14.46 -5.08
C LEU A 221 16.85 -13.99 -4.14
N CYS A 222 18.08 -13.94 -4.63
CA CYS A 222 19.23 -13.42 -3.90
C CYS A 222 19.48 -11.96 -4.31
N LEU A 223 19.58 -11.08 -3.32
CA LEU A 223 19.92 -9.67 -3.48
C LEU A 223 21.39 -9.47 -3.08
N LEU A 224 22.18 -8.89 -4.00
CA LEU A 224 23.58 -8.57 -3.82
C LEU A 224 23.79 -7.05 -3.84
N ASP A 225 24.98 -6.63 -3.41
CA ASP A 225 25.49 -5.25 -3.49
C ASP A 225 24.59 -4.19 -2.81
N PHE A 226 24.93 -3.90 -1.56
CA PHE A 226 24.30 -2.84 -0.78
C PHE A 226 25.21 -1.60 -0.66
N GLY A 227 26.07 -1.38 -1.67
CA GLY A 227 26.96 -0.21 -1.72
C GLY A 227 26.19 1.10 -1.89
N LEU A 228 25.07 1.06 -2.61
CA LEU A 228 24.17 2.19 -2.81
C LEU A 228 22.82 1.92 -2.13
N VAL A 229 22.64 2.54 -0.96
CA VAL A 229 21.37 2.53 -0.22
C VAL A 229 20.95 3.96 0.12
N ALA A 230 19.68 4.28 -0.14
CA ALA A 230 19.07 5.55 0.19
C ALA A 230 18.21 5.43 1.45
N GLN A 231 18.18 6.48 2.26
CA GLN A 231 17.21 6.64 3.34
C GLN A 231 16.12 7.60 2.90
N VAL A 232 14.86 7.15 2.97
CA VAL A 232 13.68 7.95 2.63
C VAL A 232 12.99 8.34 3.94
N PRO A 233 12.88 9.64 4.26
CA PRO A 233 12.20 10.11 5.46
C PRO A 233 10.77 9.59 5.55
N ARG A 234 10.29 9.29 6.76
CA ARG A 234 8.94 8.74 6.96
C ARG A 234 7.86 9.65 6.36
N GLU A 235 7.99 10.96 6.55
CA GLU A 235 7.04 11.94 6.00
C GLU A 235 6.97 11.88 4.47
N ASP A 236 8.13 11.75 3.81
CA ASP A 236 8.23 11.61 2.36
C ASP A 236 7.61 10.30 1.88
N ARG A 237 7.75 9.18 2.62
CA ARG A 237 7.07 7.91 2.28
C ARG A 237 5.55 8.04 2.33
N GLU A 238 5.04 8.70 3.37
CA GLU A 238 3.59 8.93 3.52
C GLU A 238 3.06 9.84 2.38
N LEU A 239 3.84 10.83 1.97
CA LEU A 239 3.52 11.70 0.82
C LEU A 239 3.58 10.95 -0.50
N ILE A 240 4.54 10.03 -0.71
CA ILE A 240 4.60 9.19 -1.91
C ILE A 240 3.35 8.30 -1.99
N ILE A 241 2.95 7.68 -0.89
CA ILE A 241 1.72 6.88 -0.81
C ILE A 241 0.50 7.75 -1.16
N SER A 242 0.37 8.93 -0.56
CA SER A 242 -0.69 9.90 -0.84
C SER A 242 -0.72 10.31 -2.31
N ALA A 243 0.44 10.62 -2.89
CA ALA A 243 0.56 11.03 -4.28
C ALA A 243 0.11 9.92 -5.25
N VAL A 244 0.42 8.66 -4.97
CA VAL A 244 -0.07 7.52 -5.78
C VAL A 244 -1.60 7.40 -5.71
N VAL A 245 -2.21 7.66 -4.55
CA VAL A 245 -3.67 7.69 -4.41
C VAL A 245 -4.28 8.85 -5.18
N HIS A 246 -3.78 10.07 -5.00
CA HIS A 246 -4.29 11.26 -5.69
C HIS A 246 -4.12 11.15 -7.21
N LEU A 247 -3.03 10.52 -7.66
CA LEU A 247 -2.84 10.18 -9.06
C LEU A 247 -3.94 9.21 -9.52
N GLY A 248 -4.15 8.09 -8.82
CA GLY A 248 -5.18 7.10 -9.14
C GLY A 248 -6.62 7.65 -9.11
N THR A 249 -6.94 8.58 -8.20
CA THR A 249 -8.25 9.23 -8.12
C THR A 249 -8.40 10.45 -9.03
N GLN A 250 -7.36 10.79 -9.81
CA GLN A 250 -7.30 12.00 -10.64
C GLN A 250 -7.53 13.30 -9.85
N ASN A 251 -7.17 13.31 -8.57
CA ASN A 251 -7.20 14.50 -7.73
C ASN A 251 -5.93 15.34 -7.95
N TRP A 252 -5.91 16.09 -9.06
CA TRP A 252 -4.74 16.88 -9.49
C TRP A 252 -4.34 17.98 -8.52
N GLU A 253 -5.31 18.62 -7.85
CA GLU A 253 -5.04 19.66 -6.86
C GLU A 253 -4.30 19.09 -5.64
N ALA A 254 -4.78 17.97 -5.11
CA ALA A 254 -4.12 17.29 -4.00
C ALA A 254 -2.75 16.71 -4.41
N LEU A 255 -2.61 16.21 -5.64
CA LEU A 255 -1.33 15.74 -6.17
C LEU A 255 -0.29 16.88 -6.25
N ILE A 256 -0.69 18.09 -6.66
CA ILE A 256 0.19 19.26 -6.66
C ILE A 256 0.61 19.62 -5.24
N ALA A 257 -0.33 19.58 -4.29
CA ALA A 257 -0.03 19.84 -2.88
C ALA A 257 0.96 18.81 -2.28
N ASP A 258 0.87 17.54 -2.69
CA ASP A 258 1.84 16.50 -2.31
C ASP A 258 3.22 16.78 -2.93
N PHE A 259 3.28 17.16 -4.21
CA PHE A 259 4.54 17.52 -4.87
C PHE A 259 5.20 18.77 -4.27
N GLN A 260 4.42 19.74 -3.79
CA GLN A 260 4.96 20.88 -3.04
C GLN A 260 5.58 20.45 -1.70
N GLN A 261 4.90 19.57 -0.96
CA GLN A 261 5.42 19.04 0.31
C GLN A 261 6.65 18.14 0.12
N LEU A 262 6.70 17.37 -0.97
CA LEU A 262 7.87 16.58 -1.38
C LEU A 262 9.03 17.45 -1.90
N ARG A 263 8.84 18.78 -1.99
CA ARG A 263 9.79 19.75 -2.54
C ARG A 263 10.11 19.50 -4.02
N PHE A 264 9.18 18.84 -4.74
CA PHE A 264 9.24 18.69 -6.19
C PHE A 264 8.86 19.98 -6.89
N LEU A 265 7.91 20.71 -6.30
CA LEU A 265 7.44 22.00 -6.76
C LEU A 265 7.68 23.07 -5.71
N ALA A 266 7.91 24.30 -6.15
CA ALA A 266 7.99 25.43 -5.24
C ALA A 266 6.60 25.72 -4.61
N PRO A 267 6.55 26.20 -3.35
CA PRO A 267 5.30 26.42 -2.64
C PRO A 267 4.43 27.54 -3.23
N ASP A 268 5.04 28.42 -4.03
CA ASP A 268 4.42 29.61 -4.64
C ASP A 268 3.90 29.38 -6.07
N VAL A 269 4.00 28.16 -6.61
CA VAL A 269 3.52 27.89 -7.97
C VAL A 269 1.99 27.92 -8.04
N ASP A 270 1.45 28.59 -9.06
CA ASP A 270 0.01 28.65 -9.32
C ASP A 270 -0.54 27.26 -9.70
N GLN A 271 -1.27 26.66 -8.76
CA GLN A 271 -1.84 25.31 -8.92
C GLN A 271 -2.77 25.24 -10.14
N ALA A 272 -3.54 26.29 -10.44
CA ALA A 272 -4.51 26.28 -11.53
C ALA A 272 -3.83 26.15 -12.90
N SER A 273 -2.68 26.80 -13.08
CA SER A 273 -1.86 26.69 -14.29
C SER A 273 -1.17 25.32 -14.45
N LEU A 274 -0.88 24.63 -13.34
CA LEU A 274 -0.18 23.34 -13.34
C LEU A 274 -1.08 22.14 -13.63
N VAL A 275 -2.35 22.19 -13.23
CA VAL A 275 -3.32 21.10 -13.46
C VAL A 275 -3.35 20.64 -14.93
N PRO A 276 -3.51 21.50 -15.95
CA PRO A 276 -3.53 21.05 -17.34
C PRO A 276 -2.20 20.45 -17.81
N ILE A 277 -1.07 20.90 -17.23
CA ILE A 277 0.26 20.37 -17.54
C ILE A 277 0.42 18.96 -16.99
N LEU A 278 0.08 18.76 -15.70
CA LEU A 278 0.14 17.44 -15.08
C LEU A 278 -0.86 16.46 -15.72
N GLN A 279 -2.07 16.91 -16.06
CA GLN A 279 -3.03 16.09 -16.81
C GLN A 279 -2.49 15.63 -18.16
N ARG A 280 -1.77 16.50 -18.87
CA ARG A 280 -1.14 16.17 -20.15
C ARG A 280 -0.01 15.15 -20.00
N VAL A 281 0.80 15.26 -18.95
CA VAL A 281 1.96 14.37 -18.72
C VAL A 281 1.56 13.05 -18.06
N LEU A 282 0.79 13.11 -16.98
CA LEU A 282 0.47 11.97 -16.12
C LEU A 282 -0.88 11.31 -16.47
N GLY A 283 -1.81 12.04 -17.06
CA GLY A 283 -3.12 11.51 -17.48
C GLY A 283 -3.06 10.30 -18.42
N PRO A 284 -2.12 10.21 -19.38
CA PRO A 284 -1.95 9.01 -20.21
C PRO A 284 -1.61 7.74 -19.42
N TYR A 285 -0.88 7.87 -18.32
CA TYR A 285 -0.50 6.73 -17.46
C TYR A 285 -1.70 6.19 -16.66
N LEU A 286 -2.76 6.98 -16.50
CA LEU A 286 -3.97 6.61 -15.75
C LEU A 286 -5.05 5.93 -16.59
N ARG A 287 -5.15 6.25 -17.88
CA ARG A 287 -6.32 5.86 -18.71
C ARG A 287 -6.23 4.46 -19.32
N GLY A 288 -5.16 3.70 -19.08
CA GLY A 288 -5.00 2.36 -19.67
C GLY A 288 -5.15 2.32 -21.20
N GLY A 289 -4.94 3.46 -21.86
CA GLY A 289 -5.50 3.76 -23.17
C GLY A 289 -4.67 3.22 -24.33
N GLY A 290 -4.81 1.92 -24.58
CA GLY A 290 -4.76 1.34 -25.93
C GLY A 290 -3.37 0.98 -26.44
N ALA A 291 -3.22 -0.32 -26.72
CA ALA A 291 -2.11 -1.01 -27.37
C ALA A 291 -1.68 -0.45 -28.77
N GLN A 292 -2.15 0.73 -29.18
CA GLN A 292 -1.70 1.42 -30.39
C GLN A 292 -0.97 2.75 -30.13
N ALA A 293 -1.18 3.44 -29.00
CA ALA A 293 -0.59 4.78 -28.79
C ALA A 293 0.79 4.74 -28.10
N PHE A 294 1.04 3.78 -27.21
CA PHE A 294 2.34 3.67 -26.53
C PHE A 294 2.73 2.22 -26.29
N LYS A 295 3.44 1.64 -27.25
CA LYS A 295 4.28 0.44 -27.02
C LYS A 295 5.44 0.68 -26.04
N ASN A 296 5.61 1.91 -25.54
CA ASN A 296 6.75 2.39 -24.75
C ASN A 296 6.32 3.20 -23.51
N ALA A 297 5.19 2.90 -22.88
CA ALA A 297 4.79 3.55 -21.62
C ALA A 297 5.64 3.02 -20.44
N ASN A 298 6.94 3.34 -20.46
CA ASN A 298 7.92 2.94 -19.46
C ASN A 298 8.17 4.12 -18.51
N PHE A 299 8.60 3.86 -17.28
CA PHE A 299 9.05 4.87 -16.32
C PHE A 299 10.12 5.81 -16.91
N GLN A 300 10.94 5.32 -17.86
CA GLN A 300 11.87 6.16 -18.62
C GLN A 300 11.20 7.21 -19.50
N ALA A 301 10.08 6.86 -20.17
CA ALA A 301 9.31 7.81 -20.97
C ALA A 301 8.67 8.88 -20.08
N LEU A 302 8.13 8.46 -18.93
CA LEU A 302 7.60 9.36 -17.91
C LEU A 302 8.65 10.36 -17.45
N THR A 303 9.85 9.87 -17.14
CA THR A 303 10.98 10.70 -16.72
C THR A 303 11.36 11.70 -17.82
N GLN A 304 11.40 11.28 -19.08
CA GLN A 304 11.70 12.19 -20.20
C GLN A 304 10.62 13.26 -20.41
N ASP A 305 9.35 12.90 -20.25
CA ASP A 305 8.25 13.86 -20.41
C ASP A 305 8.21 14.85 -19.26
N LEU A 306 8.50 14.41 -18.02
CA LEU A 306 8.73 15.31 -16.89
C LEU A 306 9.93 16.24 -17.12
N LEU A 307 11.03 15.75 -17.69
CA LEU A 307 12.20 16.57 -18.02
C LEU A 307 11.90 17.62 -19.10
N LYS A 308 11.04 17.33 -20.09
CA LYS A 308 10.58 18.33 -21.08
C LYS A 308 9.75 19.43 -20.42
N VAL A 309 8.93 19.06 -19.44
CA VAL A 309 8.10 20.00 -18.68
C VAL A 309 8.90 20.79 -17.65
N ASN A 310 10.09 20.30 -17.23
CA ASN A 310 10.99 21.05 -16.36
C ASN A 310 11.43 22.42 -16.94
N LEU A 311 11.29 22.62 -18.27
CA LEU A 311 11.51 23.92 -18.92
C LEU A 311 10.32 24.88 -18.77
N GLU A 312 9.11 24.37 -18.55
CA GLU A 312 7.86 25.13 -18.34
C GLU A 312 7.57 25.36 -16.86
N VAL A 313 7.99 24.41 -16.00
CA VAL A 313 7.74 24.40 -14.55
C VAL A 313 9.04 24.08 -13.83
N LYS A 314 9.47 24.92 -12.90
CA LYS A 314 10.67 24.69 -12.10
C LYS A 314 10.46 23.49 -11.16
N PHE A 315 10.89 22.30 -11.58
CA PHE A 315 10.93 21.13 -10.71
C PHE A 315 12.28 21.06 -9.98
N SER A 316 12.23 20.76 -8.68
CA SER A 316 13.40 20.41 -7.87
C SER A 316 13.36 18.92 -7.57
N ILE A 317 14.44 18.18 -7.84
CA ILE A 317 14.47 16.74 -7.62
C ILE A 317 15.37 16.47 -6.41
N PRO A 318 14.83 16.04 -5.25
CA PRO A 318 15.65 15.66 -4.11
C PRO A 318 16.64 14.54 -4.48
N PRO A 319 17.84 14.50 -3.88
CA PRO A 319 18.89 13.55 -4.27
C PRO A 319 18.45 12.08 -4.24
N TYR A 320 17.69 11.67 -3.22
CA TYR A 320 17.22 10.29 -3.12
C TYR A 320 16.25 9.89 -4.25
N VAL A 321 15.50 10.84 -4.83
CA VAL A 321 14.57 10.57 -5.93
C VAL A 321 15.30 10.15 -7.20
N SER A 322 16.51 10.64 -7.41
CA SER A 322 17.35 10.19 -8.54
C SER A 322 17.72 8.70 -8.40
N LEU A 323 18.01 8.24 -7.19
CA LEU A 323 18.26 6.83 -6.87
C LEU A 323 16.98 6.00 -7.03
N LEU A 324 15.84 6.50 -6.54
CA LEU A 324 14.54 5.85 -6.73
C LEU A 324 14.24 5.67 -8.23
N ALA A 325 14.39 6.74 -9.01
CA ALA A 325 14.13 6.73 -10.44
C ALA A 325 15.02 5.73 -11.18
N ARG A 326 16.32 5.67 -10.81
CA ARG A 326 17.26 4.69 -11.35
C ARG A 326 16.84 3.25 -11.01
N SER A 327 16.57 2.97 -9.74
CA SER A 327 16.18 1.62 -9.31
C SER A 327 14.90 1.14 -9.96
N VAL A 328 13.87 1.99 -10.02
CA VAL A 328 12.58 1.67 -10.67
C VAL A 328 12.78 1.41 -12.16
N ALA A 329 13.55 2.25 -12.85
CA ALA A 329 13.84 2.06 -14.28
C ALA A 329 14.60 0.75 -14.56
N THR A 330 15.55 0.39 -13.70
CA THR A 330 16.33 -0.84 -13.85
C THR A 330 15.48 -2.08 -13.56
N LEU A 331 14.64 -2.06 -12.53
CA LEU A 331 13.70 -3.15 -12.23
C LEU A 331 12.66 -3.32 -13.34
N GLU A 332 12.10 -2.24 -13.85
CA GLU A 332 11.19 -2.27 -15.00
C GLU A 332 11.88 -2.85 -16.24
N GLY A 333 13.13 -2.48 -16.48
CA GLY A 333 13.93 -3.02 -17.58
C GLY A 333 14.13 -4.54 -17.50
N VAL A 334 14.35 -5.09 -16.31
CA VAL A 334 14.39 -6.55 -16.08
C VAL A 334 12.99 -7.14 -16.24
N ALA A 335 11.97 -6.44 -15.76
CA ALA A 335 10.60 -6.92 -15.81
C ALA A 335 10.08 -7.10 -17.23
N LEU A 336 10.40 -6.16 -18.12
CA LEU A 336 10.05 -6.19 -19.54
C LEU A 336 10.69 -7.37 -20.31
N GLN A 337 11.75 -7.99 -19.78
CA GLN A 337 12.33 -9.21 -20.37
C GLN A 337 11.46 -10.44 -20.11
N GLY A 338 10.80 -10.50 -18.95
CA GLY A 338 9.87 -11.58 -18.57
C GLY A 338 8.43 -11.36 -19.04
N ASP A 339 8.00 -10.10 -19.08
CA ASP A 339 6.69 -9.70 -19.58
C ASP A 339 6.79 -8.39 -20.37
N PRO A 340 6.72 -8.43 -21.72
CA PRO A 340 6.79 -7.23 -22.56
C PRO A 340 5.67 -6.20 -22.33
N GLN A 341 4.59 -6.58 -21.63
CA GLN A 341 3.48 -5.68 -21.29
C GLN A 341 3.56 -5.17 -19.84
N TYR A 342 4.66 -5.44 -19.13
CA TYR A 342 4.83 -5.09 -17.73
C TYR A 342 4.75 -3.57 -17.50
N GLN A 343 3.99 -3.17 -16.48
CA GLN A 343 3.82 -1.78 -16.08
C GLN A 343 4.12 -1.64 -14.58
N ILE A 344 5.28 -1.09 -14.23
CA ILE A 344 5.74 -1.06 -12.83
C ILE A 344 4.82 -0.25 -11.92
N VAL A 345 4.27 0.85 -12.43
CA VAL A 345 3.35 1.73 -11.69
C VAL A 345 2.04 0.99 -11.37
N ALA A 346 1.53 0.23 -12.34
CA ALA A 346 0.32 -0.57 -12.19
C ALA A 346 0.46 -1.63 -11.12
N MET A 347 1.59 -2.32 -11.17
CA MET A 347 1.88 -3.43 -10.28
C MET A 347 2.23 -2.96 -8.86
N ALA A 348 2.67 -1.71 -8.69
CA ALA A 348 2.86 -1.10 -7.38
C ALA A 348 1.54 -0.71 -6.69
N TYR A 349 0.46 -0.55 -7.47
CA TYR A 349 -0.80 -0.04 -6.95
C TYR A 349 -1.45 -0.93 -5.88
N PRO A 350 -1.59 -2.27 -6.05
CA PRO A 350 -2.09 -3.15 -5.01
C PRO A 350 -1.29 -3.09 -3.71
N PHE A 351 0.03 -2.95 -3.80
CA PHE A 351 0.91 -2.79 -2.64
C PHE A 351 0.59 -1.51 -1.87
N VAL A 352 0.48 -0.38 -2.58
CA VAL A 352 0.13 0.91 -1.98
C VAL A 352 -1.25 0.83 -1.30
N VAL A 353 -2.23 0.18 -1.93
CA VAL A 353 -3.56 -0.06 -1.35
C VAL A 353 -3.48 -0.89 -0.06
N ARG A 354 -2.81 -2.06 -0.09
CA ARG A 354 -2.61 -2.88 1.13
C ARG A 354 -1.99 -2.03 2.24
N ARG A 355 -1.00 -1.22 1.90
CA ARG A 355 -0.28 -0.39 2.86
C ARG A 355 -1.13 0.76 3.41
N LEU A 356 -2.00 1.36 2.61
CA LEU A 356 -2.98 2.35 3.06
C LEU A 356 -3.96 1.75 4.08
N LEU A 357 -4.37 0.49 3.89
CA LEU A 357 -5.26 -0.20 4.81
C LEU A 357 -4.56 -0.53 6.14
N GLN A 358 -3.26 -0.87 6.08
CA GLN A 358 -2.44 -1.23 7.23
C GLN A 358 -1.92 -0.02 8.04
N ASN A 359 -1.62 1.11 7.39
CA ASN A 359 -1.04 2.29 8.03
C ASN A 359 -2.09 3.13 8.77
N SER A 360 -1.84 3.41 10.05
CA SER A 360 -2.75 4.14 10.96
C SER A 360 -2.49 5.65 11.04
N ASN A 361 -1.70 6.22 10.14
CA ASN A 361 -1.40 7.65 10.18
C ASN A 361 -2.60 8.48 9.67
N ARG A 362 -2.65 9.75 10.08
CA ARG A 362 -3.75 10.67 9.75
C ARG A 362 -3.90 10.90 8.24
N ARG A 363 -2.79 10.85 7.49
CA ARG A 363 -2.74 11.13 6.05
C ARG A 363 -3.26 9.96 5.21
N SER A 364 -2.77 8.74 5.44
CA SER A 364 -3.26 7.51 4.83
C SER A 364 -4.73 7.29 5.15
N PHE A 365 -5.18 7.60 6.37
CA PHE A 365 -6.61 7.56 6.70
C PHE A 365 -7.42 8.62 5.94
N ALA A 366 -6.88 9.84 5.78
CA ALA A 366 -7.54 10.87 4.96
C ALA A 366 -7.62 10.46 3.49
N ALA A 367 -6.53 9.95 2.91
CA ALA A 367 -6.48 9.44 1.53
C ALA A 367 -7.43 8.26 1.32
N LEU A 368 -7.49 7.32 2.28
CA LEU A 368 -8.44 6.21 2.27
C LEU A 368 -9.89 6.73 2.33
N ARG A 369 -10.17 7.73 3.16
CA ARG A 369 -11.49 8.37 3.24
C ARG A 369 -11.83 9.10 1.94
N GLU A 370 -10.91 9.83 1.34
CA GLU A 370 -11.12 10.50 0.04
C GLU A 370 -11.36 9.51 -1.09
N LEU A 371 -10.72 8.34 -1.02
CA LEU A 371 -10.92 7.27 -1.98
C LEU A 371 -12.30 6.64 -1.82
N LEU A 372 -12.73 6.38 -0.58
CA LEU A 372 -13.96 5.68 -0.25
C LEU A 372 -15.20 6.58 -0.24
N TYR A 373 -15.06 7.88 0.01
CA TYR A 373 -16.19 8.79 0.18
C TYR A 373 -16.24 9.83 -0.94
N ASP A 374 -17.45 10.12 -1.39
CA ASP A 374 -17.67 11.24 -2.30
C ASP A 374 -17.44 12.58 -1.57
N PRO A 375 -16.63 13.50 -2.12
CA PRO A 375 -16.31 14.76 -1.45
C PRO A 375 -17.52 15.70 -1.32
N LYS A 376 -18.53 15.58 -2.19
CA LYS A 376 -19.73 16.42 -2.18
C LYS A 376 -20.84 15.83 -1.32
N THR A 377 -21.10 14.53 -1.47
CA THR A 377 -22.21 13.88 -0.77
C THR A 377 -21.82 13.29 0.57
N ARG A 378 -20.51 13.14 0.85
CA ARG A 378 -19.94 12.42 2.00
C ARG A 378 -20.49 11.00 2.14
N ARG A 379 -20.95 10.39 1.04
CA ARG A 379 -21.42 9.01 1.03
C ARG A 379 -20.28 8.07 0.67
N MET A 380 -20.26 6.92 1.33
CA MET A 380 -19.36 5.84 0.94
C MET A 380 -19.71 5.34 -0.45
N ARG A 381 -18.70 5.04 -1.26
CA ARG A 381 -18.79 4.41 -2.58
C ARG A 381 -18.44 2.94 -2.43
N PRO A 382 -19.45 2.05 -2.31
CA PRO A 382 -19.15 0.67 -1.96
C PRO A 382 -18.47 -0.11 -3.07
N GLN A 383 -18.64 0.30 -4.34
CA GLN A 383 -17.89 -0.26 -5.47
C GLN A 383 -16.39 -0.05 -5.27
N ARG A 384 -15.98 1.15 -4.85
CA ARG A 384 -14.57 1.45 -4.57
C ARG A 384 -14.03 0.64 -3.41
N LEU A 385 -14.84 0.41 -2.38
CA LEU A 385 -14.49 -0.46 -1.26
C LEU A 385 -14.27 -1.90 -1.74
N ALA A 386 -15.18 -2.45 -2.54
CA ALA A 386 -15.06 -3.80 -3.07
C ALA A 386 -13.80 -3.94 -3.93
N THR A 387 -13.56 -2.99 -4.83
CA THR A 387 -12.36 -2.94 -5.68
C THR A 387 -11.07 -2.80 -4.86
N LEU A 388 -11.07 -2.00 -3.79
CA LEU A 388 -9.96 -1.90 -2.84
C LEU A 388 -9.66 -3.23 -2.12
N LEU A 389 -10.71 -3.90 -1.65
CA LEU A 389 -10.57 -5.18 -0.95
C LEU A 389 -10.04 -6.26 -1.88
N GLN A 390 -10.53 -6.32 -3.12
CA GLN A 390 -10.04 -7.25 -4.14
C GLN A 390 -8.57 -6.96 -4.51
N ALA A 391 -8.23 -5.70 -4.75
CA ALA A 391 -6.85 -5.27 -4.98
C ALA A 391 -5.93 -5.68 -3.81
N SER A 392 -6.41 -5.54 -2.57
CA SER A 392 -5.65 -5.90 -1.38
C SER A 392 -5.43 -7.41 -1.24
N LEU A 393 -6.38 -8.22 -1.68
CA LEU A 393 -6.31 -9.69 -1.65
C LEU A 393 -5.43 -10.28 -2.76
N GLY A 394 -4.81 -9.44 -3.60
CA GLY A 394 -4.04 -9.91 -4.75
C GLY A 394 -4.92 -10.51 -5.85
N VAL A 395 -6.25 -10.47 -5.70
CA VAL A 395 -7.22 -10.65 -6.77
C VAL A 395 -7.22 -9.33 -7.55
N VAL A 396 -6.11 -9.08 -8.25
CA VAL A 396 -6.17 -8.21 -9.42
C VAL A 396 -7.20 -8.90 -10.29
N ALA A 397 -8.36 -8.26 -10.49
CA ALA A 397 -9.40 -8.73 -11.40
C ALA A 397 -8.68 -9.39 -12.56
N GLY A 398 -8.90 -10.71 -12.70
CA GLY A 398 -8.18 -11.52 -13.67
C GLY A 398 -8.12 -10.71 -14.93
N ALA A 399 -6.91 -10.42 -15.39
CA ALA A 399 -6.66 -9.57 -16.53
C ALA A 399 -7.29 -10.23 -17.75
N SER A 400 -8.60 -10.08 -17.90
CA SER A 400 -9.38 -10.49 -19.04
C SER A 400 -8.71 -9.84 -20.22
N GLU A 401 -8.51 -10.64 -21.27
CA GLU A 401 -7.61 -10.36 -22.40
C GLU A 401 -7.93 -9.05 -23.17
N GLY A 402 -8.92 -8.26 -22.75
CA GLY A 402 -9.35 -7.00 -23.35
C GLY A 402 -9.16 -5.72 -22.55
N SER A 403 -8.91 -5.73 -21.23
CA SER A 403 -8.90 -4.49 -20.40
C SER A 403 -7.72 -4.41 -19.42
N ARG A 404 -6.49 -4.51 -19.93
CA ARG A 404 -5.27 -4.29 -19.12
C ARG A 404 -4.95 -2.81 -18.96
N SER A 405 -5.85 -2.11 -18.27
CA SER A 405 -5.59 -0.78 -17.71
C SER A 405 -4.56 -0.91 -16.59
N GLY A 406 -3.45 -0.19 -16.69
CA GLY A 406 -2.41 -0.14 -15.66
C GLY A 406 -2.83 0.54 -14.36
N PHE A 407 -4.05 1.06 -14.24
CA PHE A 407 -4.58 1.51 -12.96
C PHE A 407 -5.90 0.80 -12.71
N ILE A 408 -6.10 0.42 -11.45
CA ILE A 408 -7.37 -0.14 -11.00
C ILE A 408 -8.41 0.97 -11.14
N ASP A 409 -9.36 0.75 -12.04
CA ASP A 409 -10.54 1.60 -12.13
C ASP A 409 -11.44 1.30 -10.93
N PHE A 410 -11.37 2.16 -9.91
CA PHE A 410 -12.20 2.01 -8.72
C PHE A 410 -13.69 2.17 -8.99
N ASP A 411 -14.04 2.83 -10.09
CA ASP A 411 -15.42 3.05 -10.48
C ASP A 411 -15.93 1.91 -11.38
N ALA A 412 -15.06 0.96 -11.78
CA ALA A 412 -15.46 -0.27 -12.48
C ALA A 412 -16.08 -1.29 -11.53
N VAL A 413 -17.09 -2.01 -12.03
CA VAL A 413 -17.71 -3.15 -11.33
C VAL A 413 -16.88 -4.40 -11.61
N PRO A 414 -16.35 -5.09 -10.58
CA PRO A 414 -15.60 -6.33 -10.79
C PRO A 414 -16.47 -7.42 -11.44
N GLU A 415 -15.96 -8.10 -12.48
CA GLU A 415 -16.67 -9.20 -13.15
C GLU A 415 -16.72 -10.47 -12.29
N GLU A 416 -15.70 -10.71 -11.46
CA GLU A 416 -15.64 -11.80 -10.47
C GLU A 416 -15.25 -11.23 -9.09
N GLY A 417 -16.12 -11.43 -8.09
CA GLY A 417 -15.86 -11.01 -6.72
C GLY A 417 -14.95 -12.00 -5.98
N ALA A 418 -14.06 -11.49 -5.13
CA ALA A 418 -13.37 -12.34 -4.15
C ALA A 418 -14.43 -13.08 -3.30
N PRO A 419 -14.20 -14.37 -2.95
CA PRO A 419 -15.18 -15.12 -2.17
C PRO A 419 -15.42 -14.42 -0.82
N ALA A 420 -16.67 -14.33 -0.39
CA ALA A 420 -17.09 -13.60 0.82
C ALA A 420 -16.25 -13.97 2.05
N LYS A 421 -15.86 -15.24 2.15
CA LYS A 421 -14.98 -15.77 3.21
C LYS A 421 -13.62 -15.07 3.29
N ASP A 422 -12.97 -14.79 2.16
CA ASP A 422 -11.64 -14.19 2.11
C ASP A 422 -11.70 -12.69 2.42
N VAL A 423 -12.76 -12.02 1.96
CA VAL A 423 -13.07 -10.63 2.33
C VAL A 423 -13.26 -10.52 3.84
N VAL A 424 -14.12 -11.36 4.42
CA VAL A 424 -14.38 -11.35 5.87
C VAL A 424 -13.11 -11.67 6.65
N ARG A 425 -12.32 -12.66 6.22
CA ARG A 425 -11.03 -13.00 6.84
C ARG A 425 -10.06 -11.81 6.80
N PHE A 426 -10.00 -11.07 5.69
CA PHE A 426 -9.17 -9.87 5.59
C PHE A 426 -9.65 -8.75 6.52
N LEU A 427 -10.96 -8.47 6.56
CA LEU A 427 -11.54 -7.45 7.45
C LEU A 427 -11.26 -7.73 8.94
N LEU A 428 -11.21 -9.01 9.30
CA LEU A 428 -10.91 -9.50 10.65
C LEU A 428 -9.42 -9.68 10.93
N SER A 429 -8.57 -9.58 9.90
CA SER A 429 -7.12 -9.57 10.08
C SER A 429 -6.65 -8.26 10.73
N PRO A 430 -5.48 -8.25 11.39
CA PRO A 430 -4.84 -7.02 11.84
C PRO A 430 -4.62 -6.00 10.73
N ALA A 431 -4.48 -6.44 9.47
CA ALA A 431 -4.21 -5.59 8.32
C ALA A 431 -5.37 -4.64 7.97
N ALA A 432 -6.61 -4.99 8.33
CA ALA A 432 -7.78 -4.14 8.11
C ALA A 432 -8.16 -3.28 9.33
N ARG A 433 -7.32 -3.23 10.38
CA ARG A 433 -7.63 -2.52 11.64
C ARG A 433 -8.08 -1.07 11.42
N ASN A 434 -7.50 -0.35 10.46
CA ASN A 434 -7.86 1.05 10.18
C ASN A 434 -9.10 1.20 9.31
N LEU A 435 -9.48 0.15 8.59
CA LEU A 435 -10.70 0.10 7.81
C LEU A 435 -11.92 -0.19 8.69
N ARG A 436 -11.74 -0.90 9.83
CA ARG A 436 -12.84 -1.28 10.74
C ARG A 436 -13.66 -0.10 11.26
N PRO A 437 -13.09 1.04 11.75
CA PRO A 437 -13.92 2.16 12.20
C PRO A 437 -14.82 2.73 11.10
N LEU A 438 -14.30 2.82 9.86
CA LEU A 438 -15.07 3.26 8.71
C LEU A 438 -16.17 2.25 8.36
N LEU A 439 -15.83 0.96 8.32
CA LEU A 439 -16.78 -0.10 8.01
C LEU A 439 -17.85 -0.29 9.08
N ASN A 440 -17.49 -0.19 10.35
CA ASN A 440 -18.43 -0.38 11.47
C ASN A 440 -19.51 0.70 11.43
N ALA A 441 -19.16 1.95 11.11
CA ALA A 441 -20.11 3.03 10.94
C ALA A 441 -21.06 2.78 9.76
N GLU A 442 -20.53 2.34 8.61
CA GLU A 442 -21.32 2.05 7.41
C GLU A 442 -22.20 0.79 7.55
N LEU A 443 -21.69 -0.24 8.23
CA LEU A 443 -22.43 -1.45 8.62
C LEU A 443 -23.56 -1.11 9.59
N ALA A 444 -23.29 -0.29 10.60
CA ALA A 444 -24.31 0.19 11.52
C ALA A 444 -25.40 0.99 10.77
N TYR A 445 -25.01 1.89 9.85
CA TYR A 445 -25.97 2.63 9.03
C TYR A 445 -26.81 1.70 8.14
N GLY A 446 -26.20 0.75 7.44
CA GLY A 446 -26.93 -0.20 6.60
C GLY A 446 -27.85 -1.13 7.40
N LEU A 447 -27.41 -1.63 8.56
CA LEU A 447 -28.26 -2.40 9.47
C LEU A 447 -29.44 -1.58 10.00
N ASP A 448 -29.23 -0.29 10.29
CA ASP A 448 -30.30 0.62 10.65
C ASP A 448 -31.33 0.76 9.52
N LEU A 449 -30.89 0.91 8.26
CA LEU A 449 -31.79 0.95 7.10
C LEU A 449 -32.59 -0.34 6.92
N VAL A 450 -31.94 -1.51 7.06
CA VAL A 450 -32.61 -2.83 7.04
C VAL A 450 -33.67 -2.87 8.13
N LEU A 451 -33.31 -2.56 9.39
CA LEU A 451 -34.23 -2.63 10.52
C LEU A 451 -35.43 -1.69 10.36
N ARG A 452 -35.23 -0.47 9.85
CA ARG A 452 -36.32 0.47 9.51
C ARG A 452 -37.25 -0.05 8.41
N ARG A 453 -36.69 -0.67 7.37
CA ARG A 453 -37.48 -1.23 6.26
C ARG A 453 -38.31 -2.42 6.74
N THR A 454 -37.70 -3.30 7.52
CA THR A 454 -38.35 -4.54 7.95
C THR A 454 -39.34 -4.33 9.09
N SER A 455 -39.09 -3.39 10.01
CA SER A 455 -40.07 -3.01 11.06
C SER A 455 -41.41 -2.59 10.43
N ARG A 456 -41.36 -1.84 9.32
CA ARG A 456 -42.54 -1.44 8.55
C ARG A 456 -43.23 -2.60 7.89
N ARG A 457 -42.48 -3.50 7.23
CA ARG A 457 -43.04 -4.69 6.58
C ARG A 457 -43.75 -5.60 7.58
N VAL A 458 -43.18 -5.78 8.77
CA VAL A 458 -43.81 -6.52 9.87
C VAL A 458 -45.08 -5.80 10.34
N ARG A 459 -45.04 -4.47 10.51
CA ARG A 459 -46.21 -3.65 10.89
C ARG A 459 -47.34 -3.77 9.86
N THR A 460 -47.06 -3.63 8.57
CA THR A 460 -48.05 -3.75 7.50
C THR A 460 -48.60 -5.18 7.39
N THR A 461 -47.75 -6.20 7.56
CA THR A 461 -48.18 -7.61 7.49
C THR A 461 -49.05 -8.00 8.69
N LEU A 462 -48.70 -7.54 9.90
CA LEU A 462 -49.53 -7.74 11.09
C LEU A 462 -50.87 -7.01 10.98
N GLN A 463 -50.87 -5.77 10.49
CA GLN A 463 -52.12 -5.03 10.24
C GLN A 463 -52.99 -5.72 9.19
N ASP A 464 -52.41 -6.29 8.13
CA ASP A 464 -53.14 -7.04 7.10
C ASP A 464 -53.66 -8.41 7.57
N LEU A 465 -52.97 -9.06 8.51
CA LEU A 465 -53.41 -10.31 9.15
C LEU A 465 -54.52 -10.10 10.19
N LEU A 466 -54.49 -8.95 10.88
CA LEU A 466 -55.48 -8.57 11.89
C LEU A 466 -56.76 -7.97 11.28
N GLN A 467 -56.76 -7.67 9.97
CA GLN A 467 -57.96 -7.23 9.26
C GLN A 467 -58.94 -8.40 9.08
N PRO A 468 -60.15 -8.36 9.68
CA PRO A 468 -61.13 -9.41 9.50
C PRO A 468 -61.61 -9.43 8.04
N ARG A 469 -61.53 -10.62 7.39
CA ARG A 469 -62.08 -10.86 6.05
C ARG A 469 -63.47 -11.46 6.18
N LEU A 470 -64.51 -10.72 5.74
CA LEU A 470 -65.87 -11.27 5.64
C LEU A 470 -66.08 -11.89 4.24
N PRO A 471 -66.69 -13.09 4.14
CA PRO A 471 -67.00 -13.70 2.86
C PRO A 471 -68.18 -12.94 2.24
N LEU A 472 -67.88 -11.97 1.36
CA LEU A 472 -68.75 -11.20 0.42
C LEU A 472 -68.62 -9.66 0.49
N LEU A 473 -68.03 -9.08 1.54
CA LEU A 473 -67.98 -7.61 1.74
C LEU A 473 -66.57 -6.97 1.68
N GLY A 474 -65.53 -7.75 1.35
CA GLY A 474 -64.17 -7.25 1.26
C GLY A 474 -63.49 -7.02 2.62
N ARG A 475 -62.39 -6.26 2.64
CA ARG A 475 -61.60 -5.96 3.85
C ARG A 475 -62.28 -4.83 4.64
N LEU A 476 -62.63 -5.08 5.90
CA LEU A 476 -63.05 -4.03 6.84
C LEU A 476 -61.81 -3.36 7.47
N PRO A 477 -61.87 -2.06 7.83
CA PRO A 477 -60.80 -1.43 8.62
C PRO A 477 -60.68 -2.16 9.95
N ALA A 478 -59.45 -2.58 10.31
CA ALA A 478 -59.20 -3.20 11.59
C ALA A 478 -59.45 -2.20 12.73
N PRO A 479 -60.04 -2.61 13.87
CA PRO A 479 -60.08 -1.77 15.05
C PRO A 479 -58.64 -1.43 15.50
N PRO A 480 -58.37 -0.21 15.99
CA PRO A 480 -57.04 0.15 16.48
C PRO A 480 -56.67 -0.80 17.65
N ALA A 481 -55.51 -1.44 17.55
CA ALA A 481 -55.00 -2.25 18.64
C ALA A 481 -54.75 -1.35 19.86
N PRO A 482 -55.02 -1.82 21.10
CA PRO A 482 -54.65 -1.06 22.29
C PRO A 482 -53.14 -0.83 22.31
N PRO A 483 -52.65 0.39 22.60
CA PRO A 483 -51.23 0.68 22.57
C PRO A 483 -50.51 -0.16 23.62
N LEU A 484 -49.47 -0.89 23.18
CA LEU A 484 -48.59 -1.60 24.10
C LEU A 484 -47.76 -0.56 24.86
N LEU A 485 -48.06 -0.34 26.12
CA LEU A 485 -47.41 0.67 26.95
C LEU A 485 -46.09 0.14 27.53
N VAL A 486 -44.99 0.89 27.33
CA VAL A 486 -43.64 0.51 27.77
C VAL A 486 -43.11 1.56 28.74
N PRO A 487 -42.59 1.16 29.92
CA PRO A 487 -41.94 2.09 30.85
C PRO A 487 -40.62 2.58 30.28
N VAL A 488 -40.40 3.90 30.31
CA VAL A 488 -39.21 4.57 29.79
C VAL A 488 -38.42 5.19 30.94
N PRO A 489 -37.09 5.00 31.03
CA PRO A 489 -36.28 5.61 32.07
C PRO A 489 -36.21 7.14 31.89
N ARG A 490 -35.97 7.86 33.00
CA ARG A 490 -35.83 9.33 32.99
C ARG A 490 -34.64 9.80 32.15
N ASN A 491 -33.54 9.07 32.21
CA ASN A 491 -32.31 9.38 31.47
C ASN A 491 -32.01 8.25 30.49
N ILE A 492 -31.67 8.61 29.26
CA ILE A 492 -31.12 7.65 28.29
C ILE A 492 -29.63 7.51 28.58
N GLU A 493 -29.18 6.28 28.86
CA GLU A 493 -27.77 5.98 29.09
C GLU A 493 -26.87 6.53 27.96
N GLY A 494 -25.83 7.28 28.33
CA GLY A 494 -24.79 7.73 27.39
C GLY A 494 -25.13 8.98 26.56
N THR A 495 -26.31 9.60 26.73
CA THR A 495 -26.65 10.87 26.03
C THR A 495 -26.79 12.06 26.98
N GLY A 496 -27.02 11.83 28.27
CA GLY A 496 -27.21 12.91 29.27
C GLY A 496 -28.52 13.70 29.11
N ALA A 497 -29.38 13.33 28.16
CA ALA A 497 -30.68 13.94 27.95
C ALA A 497 -31.72 13.38 28.96
N GLU A 498 -32.44 14.29 29.62
CA GLU A 498 -33.66 13.93 30.37
C GLU A 498 -34.81 13.88 29.36
N LEU A 499 -35.45 12.70 29.22
CA LEU A 499 -36.62 12.48 28.35
C LEU A 499 -37.92 13.02 28.96
N PHE A 500 -37.93 13.31 30.27
CA PHE A 500 -39.11 13.78 30.99
C PHE A 500 -38.70 14.55 32.25
N ASP A 501 -39.36 15.69 32.49
CA ASP A 501 -39.10 16.59 33.62
C ASP A 501 -39.55 15.98 34.98
N LYS A 502 -40.49 15.01 34.98
CA LYS A 502 -41.01 14.33 36.20
C LYS A 502 -41.49 12.88 35.99
N GLY A 503 -40.94 11.92 36.77
CA GLY A 503 -41.53 10.59 37.01
C GLY A 503 -41.19 9.46 36.03
N LEU A 504 -41.78 8.27 36.24
CA LEU A 504 -41.77 7.13 35.31
C LEU A 504 -42.76 7.43 34.19
N ALA A 505 -42.27 7.68 32.98
CA ALA A 505 -43.12 7.90 31.81
C ALA A 505 -43.42 6.57 31.11
N VAL A 506 -44.63 6.47 30.58
CA VAL A 506 -45.10 5.30 29.85
C VAL A 506 -45.48 5.76 28.46
N LEU A 507 -44.72 5.32 27.46
CA LEU A 507 -44.99 5.63 26.06
C LEU A 507 -45.56 4.40 25.35
N PRO A 508 -46.43 4.59 24.34
CA PRO A 508 -46.76 3.55 23.39
C PRO A 508 -45.46 3.01 22.75
N ALA A 509 -45.32 1.69 22.68
CA ALA A 509 -44.20 1.02 22.03
C ALA A 509 -44.07 1.44 20.56
N GLU A 510 -45.17 1.81 19.93
CA GLU A 510 -45.21 2.33 18.56
C GLU A 510 -44.49 3.67 18.44
N ASP A 511 -44.67 4.59 19.40
CA ASP A 511 -44.03 5.91 19.37
C ASP A 511 -42.52 5.79 19.60
N ILE A 512 -42.11 4.90 20.51
CA ILE A 512 -40.68 4.58 20.73
C ILE A 512 -40.07 3.97 19.47
N LEU A 513 -40.78 3.04 18.83
CA LEU A 513 -40.31 2.37 17.62
C LEU A 513 -40.23 3.35 16.44
N ASP A 514 -41.21 4.24 16.28
CA ASP A 514 -41.26 5.25 15.21
C ASP A 514 -40.18 6.34 15.43
N ALA A 515 -39.81 6.65 16.68
CA ALA A 515 -38.69 7.53 16.98
C ALA A 515 -37.32 6.87 16.71
N VAL A 516 -37.14 5.62 17.09
CA VAL A 516 -35.87 4.88 16.91
C VAL A 516 -35.66 4.47 15.45
N LEU A 517 -36.72 4.00 14.79
CA LEU A 517 -36.72 3.48 13.41
C LEU A 517 -37.75 4.24 12.53
N PRO A 518 -37.49 5.52 12.21
CA PRO A 518 -38.44 6.34 11.46
C PRO A 518 -38.58 5.89 9.99
N PRO A 519 -39.61 6.39 9.26
CA PRO A 519 -39.33 7.09 8.03
C PRO A 519 -38.15 6.70 7.14
N LEU A 520 -38.18 5.72 6.24
CA LEU A 520 -37.19 5.79 5.15
C LEU A 520 -37.61 6.94 4.22
N GLY A 521 -36.73 7.93 4.07
CA GLY A 521 -36.87 8.98 3.07
C GLY A 521 -36.43 8.51 1.68
N THR A 522 -36.72 9.31 0.64
CA THR A 522 -36.33 9.03 -0.74
C THR A 522 -34.81 8.85 -0.92
N VAL A 523 -34.03 9.54 -0.10
CA VAL A 523 -32.57 9.43 -0.08
C VAL A 523 -32.11 8.11 0.55
N GLU A 524 -32.70 7.72 1.67
CA GLU A 524 -32.33 6.52 2.42
C GLU A 524 -32.74 5.23 1.68
N ASP A 525 -33.79 5.29 0.87
CA ASP A 525 -34.17 4.19 -0.03
C ASP A 525 -33.12 3.93 -1.13
N VAL A 526 -32.51 5.00 -1.66
CA VAL A 526 -31.39 4.88 -2.62
C VAL A 526 -30.14 4.34 -1.93
N ASP A 527 -29.88 4.78 -0.70
CA ASP A 527 -28.75 4.29 0.10
C ASP A 527 -28.90 2.80 0.44
N PHE A 528 -30.12 2.34 0.75
CA PHE A 528 -30.40 0.92 0.98
C PHE A 528 -30.13 0.07 -0.28
N GLY A 529 -30.55 0.55 -1.45
CA GLY A 529 -30.24 -0.12 -2.72
C GLY A 529 -28.74 -0.24 -2.94
N THR A 530 -28.02 0.87 -2.73
CA THR A 530 -26.56 0.95 -2.86
C THR A 530 -25.84 0.03 -1.87
N PHE A 531 -26.30 -0.03 -0.61
CA PHE A 531 -25.80 -0.92 0.42
C PHE A 531 -26.03 -2.39 0.07
N ARG A 532 -27.24 -2.75 -0.39
CA ARG A 532 -27.56 -4.12 -0.80
C ARG A 532 -26.68 -4.58 -1.97
N ASP A 533 -26.55 -3.74 -3.00
CA ASP A 533 -25.78 -4.07 -4.20
C ASP A 533 -24.28 -4.22 -3.85
N ALA A 534 -23.77 -3.46 -2.88
CA ALA A 534 -22.41 -3.59 -2.36
C ALA A 534 -22.13 -4.95 -1.74
N PHE A 535 -23.02 -5.41 -0.86
CA PHE A 535 -22.87 -6.69 -0.16
C PHE A 535 -23.06 -7.86 -1.12
N GLN A 536 -23.98 -7.75 -2.08
CA GLN A 536 -24.08 -8.72 -3.16
C GLN A 536 -22.80 -8.80 -3.99
N GLY A 537 -22.15 -7.67 -4.29
CA GLY A 537 -20.84 -7.61 -4.95
C GLY A 537 -19.70 -8.23 -4.14
N LEU A 538 -19.85 -8.32 -2.81
CA LEU A 538 -18.96 -9.04 -1.90
C LEU A 538 -19.36 -10.51 -1.70
N GLY A 539 -20.37 -11.00 -2.43
CA GLY A 539 -20.89 -12.36 -2.31
C GLY A 539 -21.77 -12.62 -1.07
N ILE A 540 -22.27 -11.55 -0.43
CA ILE A 540 -23.08 -11.61 0.78
C ILE A 540 -24.55 -11.35 0.43
N ASP A 541 -25.42 -12.34 0.59
CA ASP A 541 -26.85 -12.18 0.35
C ASP A 541 -27.57 -11.57 1.57
N ILE A 542 -27.94 -10.29 1.47
CA ILE A 542 -28.73 -9.59 2.50
C ILE A 542 -30.21 -10.02 2.47
N GLY A 543 -30.70 -10.70 1.43
CA GLY A 543 -32.10 -11.10 1.31
C GLY A 543 -32.64 -11.87 2.53
N ASN A 544 -31.78 -12.67 3.19
CA ASN A 544 -32.14 -13.44 4.38
C ASN A 544 -32.28 -12.61 5.67
N LEU A 545 -31.72 -11.39 5.73
CA LEU A 545 -31.85 -10.51 6.91
C LEU A 545 -33.28 -9.92 7.04
N GLU A 546 -34.06 -9.89 5.96
CA GLU A 546 -35.45 -9.44 5.97
C GLU A 546 -36.40 -10.39 6.73
N ASP A 547 -36.00 -11.65 6.95
CA ASP A 547 -36.83 -12.68 7.60
C ASP A 547 -36.58 -12.82 9.13
N LEU A 548 -35.56 -12.15 9.69
CA LEU A 548 -34.99 -12.46 11.02
C LEU A 548 -35.40 -11.51 12.18
N VAL A 549 -36.51 -10.80 12.04
CA VAL A 549 -36.67 -9.48 12.67
C VAL A 549 -37.37 -9.40 14.06
N PRO A 550 -38.27 -10.31 14.49
CA PRO A 550 -38.96 -10.15 15.79
C PRO A 550 -38.06 -10.26 17.04
N GLY A 551 -36.94 -10.98 16.94
CA GLY A 551 -35.96 -11.12 18.02
C GLY A 551 -35.08 -9.87 18.17
N VAL A 552 -34.58 -9.37 17.05
CA VAL A 552 -33.69 -8.20 16.97
C VAL A 552 -34.42 -6.92 17.40
N LEU A 553 -35.67 -6.72 16.95
CA LEU A 553 -36.46 -5.54 17.37
C LEU A 553 -36.73 -5.51 18.88
N ARG A 554 -36.97 -6.68 19.51
CA ARG A 554 -37.18 -6.77 20.96
C ARG A 554 -35.90 -6.47 21.74
N ALA A 555 -34.77 -7.00 21.30
CA ALA A 555 -33.47 -6.71 21.91
C ALA A 555 -33.08 -5.22 21.73
N ALA A 556 -33.36 -4.65 20.55
CA ALA A 556 -33.11 -3.24 20.25
C ALA A 556 -33.86 -2.28 21.18
N VAL A 557 -35.18 -2.49 21.37
CA VAL A 557 -36.00 -1.66 22.26
C VAL A 557 -35.50 -1.75 23.71
N ARG A 558 -35.13 -2.94 24.19
CA ARG A 558 -34.60 -3.11 25.56
C ARG A 558 -33.25 -2.44 25.77
N ALA A 559 -32.33 -2.57 24.81
CA ALA A 559 -30.98 -2.01 24.89
C ALA A 559 -30.95 -0.48 24.77
N VAL A 560 -31.89 0.13 24.02
CA VAL A 560 -32.03 1.59 23.94
C VAL A 560 -32.61 2.16 25.24
N LEU A 561 -33.56 1.46 25.87
CA LEU A 561 -34.22 1.87 27.12
C LEU A 561 -33.43 1.53 28.40
N GLY A 562 -32.17 1.08 28.29
CA GLY A 562 -31.31 0.79 29.45
C GLY A 562 -31.71 -0.44 30.30
N ASN A 563 -32.65 -1.25 29.82
CA ASN A 563 -33.15 -2.44 30.53
C ASN A 563 -32.53 -3.75 30.00
N GLY A 564 -31.59 -3.69 29.05
CA GLY A 564 -30.93 -4.86 28.46
C GLY A 564 -29.44 -4.58 28.22
N GLU A 565 -28.61 -5.62 28.35
CA GLU A 565 -27.17 -5.54 28.10
C GLU A 565 -26.90 -5.41 26.59
N SER A 566 -25.92 -4.59 26.18
CA SER A 566 -25.47 -4.50 24.78
C SER A 566 -25.10 -5.87 24.19
N ALA A 567 -24.77 -6.84 25.04
CA ALA A 567 -24.51 -8.23 24.68
C ALA A 567 -25.74 -8.96 24.12
N GLU A 568 -26.96 -8.67 24.61
CA GLU A 568 -28.19 -9.30 24.10
C GLU A 568 -28.50 -8.86 22.67
N LEU A 569 -28.31 -7.57 22.36
CA LEU A 569 -28.48 -7.04 21.00
C LEU A 569 -27.40 -7.58 20.07
N ALA A 570 -26.15 -7.64 20.53
CA ALA A 570 -25.07 -8.25 19.77
C ALA A 570 -25.38 -9.72 19.45
N GLU A 571 -25.84 -10.51 20.43
CA GLU A 571 -26.17 -11.92 20.21
C GLU A 571 -27.39 -12.09 19.28
N ALA A 572 -28.41 -11.23 19.40
CA ALA A 572 -29.55 -11.21 18.49
C ALA A 572 -29.12 -10.88 17.04
N LEU A 573 -28.22 -9.91 16.86
CA LEU A 573 -27.62 -9.59 15.56
C LEU A 573 -26.77 -10.75 15.05
N ARG A 574 -26.00 -11.42 15.92
CA ARG A 574 -25.21 -12.61 15.57
C ARG A 574 -26.09 -13.73 15.03
N GLN A 575 -27.21 -13.99 15.69
CA GLN A 575 -28.18 -14.99 15.26
C GLN A 575 -28.92 -14.57 13.98
N ALA A 576 -29.06 -13.27 13.73
CA ALA A 576 -29.62 -12.76 12.48
C ALA A 576 -28.65 -12.84 11.29
N LEU A 577 -27.34 -12.95 11.56
CA LEU A 577 -26.35 -13.16 10.51
C LEU A 577 -26.29 -14.66 10.14
N GLY A 578 -26.12 -14.95 8.84
CA GLY A 578 -26.03 -16.31 8.31
C GLY A 578 -24.89 -17.13 8.93
N ALA A 579 -24.96 -18.46 8.83
CA ALA A 579 -24.01 -19.38 9.47
C ALA A 579 -22.53 -19.04 9.18
N GLU A 580 -22.23 -18.58 7.96
CA GLU A 580 -20.89 -18.15 7.53
C GLU A 580 -20.34 -16.96 8.33
N PHE A 581 -21.21 -16.03 8.74
CA PHE A 581 -20.82 -14.86 9.54
C PHE A 581 -20.70 -15.18 11.03
N ARG A 582 -21.47 -16.16 11.53
CA ARG A 582 -21.49 -16.53 12.96
C ARG A 582 -20.18 -17.12 13.46
N GLU A 583 -19.51 -17.91 12.64
CA GLU A 583 -18.21 -18.53 12.96
C GLU A 583 -17.05 -17.55 12.81
N THR A 584 -17.19 -16.57 11.91
CA THR A 584 -16.07 -15.74 11.48
C THR A 584 -16.03 -14.38 12.20
N LEU A 585 -17.16 -13.73 12.48
CA LEU A 585 -17.17 -12.42 13.17
C LEU A 585 -16.65 -12.52 14.62
N ALA A 586 -15.54 -11.83 14.88
CA ALA A 586 -15.03 -11.62 16.23
C ALA A 586 -16.06 -10.82 17.07
N SER A 587 -16.24 -11.22 18.33
CA SER A 587 -17.17 -10.56 19.28
C SER A 587 -16.93 -9.06 19.41
N GLU A 588 -15.68 -8.62 19.29
CA GLU A 588 -15.28 -7.21 19.34
C GLU A 588 -15.87 -6.36 18.21
N VAL A 589 -15.92 -6.90 16.98
CA VAL A 589 -16.46 -6.17 15.82
C VAL A 589 -17.96 -6.00 15.97
N LEU A 590 -18.65 -7.07 16.39
CA LEU A 590 -20.09 -7.05 16.62
C LEU A 590 -20.46 -6.10 17.77
N ALA A 591 -19.66 -6.07 18.84
CA ALA A 591 -19.82 -5.11 19.93
C ALA A 591 -19.70 -3.67 19.43
N SER A 592 -18.68 -3.36 18.62
CA SER A 592 -18.49 -2.00 18.07
C SER A 592 -19.62 -1.57 17.14
N ILE A 593 -20.12 -2.45 16.27
CA ILE A 593 -21.29 -2.16 15.41
C ILE A 593 -22.53 -1.91 16.27
N THR A 594 -22.71 -2.73 17.32
CA THR A 594 -23.85 -2.61 18.25
C THR A 594 -23.81 -1.29 19.01
N GLU A 595 -22.64 -0.85 19.47
CA GLU A 595 -22.47 0.45 20.14
C GLU A 595 -22.80 1.62 19.21
N GLU A 596 -22.40 1.57 17.93
CA GLU A 596 -22.67 2.64 16.96
C GLU A 596 -24.17 2.73 16.61
N LEU A 597 -24.84 1.57 16.47
CA LEU A 597 -26.29 1.47 16.33
C LEU A 597 -27.01 2.06 17.54
N LEU A 598 -26.61 1.66 18.75
CA LEU A 598 -27.21 2.15 19.99
C LEU A 598 -27.00 3.66 20.15
N ARG A 599 -25.82 4.18 19.81
CA ARG A 599 -25.55 5.63 19.82
C ARG A 599 -26.53 6.37 18.91
N THR A 600 -26.72 5.87 17.69
CA THR A 600 -27.65 6.45 16.70
C THR A 600 -29.10 6.43 17.19
N TRP A 601 -29.55 5.29 17.69
CA TRP A 601 -30.91 5.11 18.20
C TRP A 601 -31.20 5.94 19.44
N ARG A 602 -30.25 5.97 20.40
CA ARG A 602 -30.35 6.81 21.60
C ARG A 602 -30.37 8.29 21.25
N ALA A 603 -29.60 8.72 20.25
CA ALA A 603 -29.64 10.10 19.76
C ALA A 603 -31.00 10.48 19.14
N ARG A 604 -31.62 9.59 18.35
CA ARG A 604 -32.97 9.81 17.81
C ARG A 604 -34.03 9.84 18.90
N LEU A 605 -33.94 8.94 19.87
CA LEU A 605 -34.85 8.91 21.01
C LEU A 605 -34.71 10.18 21.87
N ALA A 606 -33.47 10.66 22.09
CA ALA A 606 -33.22 11.92 22.80
C ALA A 606 -33.76 13.14 22.03
N ALA A 607 -33.80 13.09 20.70
CA ALA A 607 -34.35 14.16 19.86
C ALA A 607 -35.89 14.22 19.85
N MET A 608 -36.57 13.17 20.34
CA MET A 608 -38.03 13.10 20.44
C MET A 608 -38.61 14.21 21.34
N ASP A 609 -37.83 14.66 22.33
CA ASP A 609 -38.21 15.67 23.34
C ASP A 609 -38.06 17.12 22.88
N ALA A 610 -37.43 17.38 21.73
CA ALA A 610 -37.40 18.72 21.16
C ALA A 610 -38.72 19.12 20.46
N LEU A 611 -39.72 18.22 20.44
CA LEU A 611 -40.96 18.35 19.66
C LEU A 611 -42.26 18.10 20.45
N GLN A 612 -42.20 17.88 21.76
CA GLN A 612 -43.35 17.98 22.68
C GLN A 612 -43.31 19.31 23.44
#